data_AF-A0A2V8NPB6-F1
#
_entry.id   AF-A0A2V8NPB6-F1
#
_cell.length_a   1.000
_cell.length_b   1.000
_cell.length_c   1.000
_cell.angle_alpha   90.00
_cell.angle_beta   90.00
_cell.angle_gamma   90.00
#
_symmetry.space_group_name_H-M   'P 1'
#
loop_
_entity.id
_entity.type
_entity.pdbx_description
1 polymer ?
#
loop_
_entity_poly.entity_id
_entity_poly.type
_entity_poly.pdbx_seq_one_letter_code
_entity_poly.pdbx_strand_id
1 'polypeptide(L)'
;MNSLHRIGWWLFNMAPAVAEMRGHPDFKDWGNSLHALGQAEGLTPLQKFINDIASDALATMDPWEKLLTKEEAQTVPHDVYINASRVAVTTAASSPHAAFILSLTAMFGWASAMDEGLYEQINGMPDYGWVEIPYACAFTAIKIGAIDGVKELVDESYDTLMAAKYWFDERLRAALDKYRELAGKIARKYDTAVANLTDELRESCRPQQANFRAEVGALLWSLGMVAESQLFLSTANPDVVPSRRLFRKVVQQSLDCISQDSLVQYVWLEMKDRPPFNIRDHKTLFARINVRYKQLMLDEFAVTDAPPSEVYAKSLIAWFRDDISREQVSEYLQMYELIHLMFPEVDGLLYIRMTALAHILARKFDMLPEAIRGEGEINHWYWLADFARSVRERANLYPEWSEINNRANVAMFYLIEHEFSVNAGSNQSDADALGRVMEKVEGLRASTLSYWLRIAPPILTPQMEARLAPLLEKENELLGYLRGAYFLTIYPQLPRHYHRYGVNINEMLALKQGLDGTKGLDADTGRTEFKEIVKELDALYQQMMEVAPEYAAKCLSPQAELNELLATSLS
;
A
#
# COMPACT_ATOMS: atom_id res chain seq x y z
N MET A 1 16.62 8.32 -12.35
CA MET A 1 16.04 7.09 -12.93
C MET A 1 14.60 7.40 -13.31
N ASN A 2 14.24 7.29 -14.59
CA ASN A 2 12.89 7.65 -15.05
C ASN A 2 11.84 6.61 -14.62
N SER A 3 10.55 6.95 -14.72
CA SER A 3 9.46 6.05 -14.25
C SER A 3 9.43 4.73 -15.01
N LEU A 4 9.77 4.70 -16.31
CA LEU A 4 9.82 3.46 -17.10
C LEU A 4 10.93 2.51 -16.66
N HIS A 5 12.10 3.02 -16.24
CA HIS A 5 13.14 2.20 -15.63
C HIS A 5 12.64 1.57 -14.33
N ARG A 6 12.00 2.35 -13.46
CA ARG A 6 11.43 1.86 -12.20
C ARG A 6 10.38 0.78 -12.45
N ILE A 7 9.44 1.06 -13.35
CA ILE A 7 8.36 0.13 -13.73
C ILE A 7 8.94 -1.14 -14.38
N GLY A 8 9.93 -1.01 -15.25
CA GLY A 8 10.58 -2.15 -15.90
C GLY A 8 11.29 -3.07 -14.90
N TRP A 9 12.00 -2.49 -13.93
CA TRP A 9 12.63 -3.28 -12.86
C TRP A 9 11.63 -3.95 -11.95
N TRP A 10 10.56 -3.23 -11.59
CA TRP A 10 9.44 -3.79 -10.86
C TRP A 10 8.83 -4.98 -11.61
N LEU A 11 8.52 -4.79 -12.89
CA LEU A 11 7.94 -5.82 -13.76
C LEU A 11 8.83 -7.07 -13.86
N PHE A 12 10.14 -6.88 -14.03
CA PHE A 12 11.11 -7.97 -14.06
C PHE A 12 11.14 -8.77 -12.75
N ASN A 13 11.17 -8.08 -11.61
CA ASN A 13 11.22 -8.72 -10.30
C ASN A 13 9.90 -9.40 -9.91
N MET A 14 8.77 -8.89 -10.42
CA MET A 14 7.43 -9.41 -10.15
C MET A 14 6.98 -10.49 -11.14
N ALA A 15 7.75 -10.76 -12.20
CA ALA A 15 7.42 -11.77 -13.20
C ALA A 15 7.71 -13.18 -12.66
N PRO A 16 6.69 -14.05 -12.48
CA PRO A 16 6.91 -15.36 -11.87
C PRO A 16 7.90 -16.25 -12.66
N ALA A 17 7.84 -16.16 -13.99
CA ALA A 17 8.71 -16.95 -14.86
C ALA A 17 10.18 -16.52 -14.81
N VAL A 18 10.47 -15.25 -14.46
CA VAL A 18 11.86 -14.75 -14.38
C VAL A 18 12.64 -15.46 -13.28
N ALA A 19 11.99 -15.79 -12.16
CA ALA A 19 12.61 -16.58 -11.09
C ALA A 19 12.98 -18.00 -11.56
N GLU A 20 12.19 -18.60 -12.46
CA GLU A 20 12.46 -19.92 -13.05
C GLU A 20 13.53 -19.87 -14.15
N MET A 21 13.67 -18.73 -14.83
CA MET A 21 14.65 -18.50 -15.90
C MET A 21 16.07 -18.20 -15.40
N ARG A 22 16.21 -17.59 -14.22
CA ARG A 22 17.49 -17.12 -13.67
C ARG A 22 18.46 -18.29 -13.48
N GLY A 23 19.61 -18.23 -14.15
CA GLY A 23 20.63 -19.29 -14.16
C GLY A 23 20.26 -20.53 -14.99
N HIS A 24 19.10 -20.51 -15.68
CA HIS A 24 18.53 -21.64 -16.41
C HIS A 24 18.11 -21.21 -17.83
N PRO A 25 19.07 -20.99 -18.76
CA PRO A 25 18.77 -20.56 -20.13
C PRO A 25 17.96 -21.59 -20.94
N ASP A 26 18.00 -22.85 -20.51
CA ASP A 26 17.28 -24.00 -21.05
C ASP A 26 15.82 -24.07 -20.61
N PHE A 27 15.43 -23.36 -19.53
CA PHE A 27 14.06 -23.31 -19.07
C PHE A 27 13.14 -22.79 -20.18
N LYS A 28 12.29 -23.66 -20.75
CA LYS A 28 11.44 -23.33 -21.90
C LYS A 28 12.23 -22.77 -23.10
N ASP A 29 13.51 -23.11 -23.20
CA ASP A 29 14.43 -22.71 -24.28
C ASP A 29 14.51 -21.19 -24.51
N TRP A 30 14.33 -20.39 -23.44
CA TRP A 30 14.23 -18.94 -23.56
C TRP A 30 15.54 -18.30 -24.03
N GLY A 31 16.70 -18.81 -23.59
CA GLY A 31 18.01 -18.24 -23.92
C GLY A 31 18.34 -18.41 -25.41
N ASN A 32 18.17 -19.61 -25.95
CA ASN A 32 18.37 -19.89 -27.37
C ASN A 32 17.36 -19.14 -28.24
N SER A 33 16.09 -19.11 -27.81
CA SER A 33 15.05 -18.32 -28.48
C SER A 33 15.40 -16.83 -28.53
N LEU A 34 15.89 -16.27 -27.42
CA LEU A 34 16.30 -14.86 -27.34
C LEU A 34 17.50 -14.58 -28.26
N HIS A 35 18.48 -15.48 -28.27
CA HIS A 35 19.62 -15.39 -29.18
C HIS A 35 19.17 -15.40 -30.64
N ALA A 36 18.26 -16.31 -31.01
CA ALA A 36 17.70 -16.38 -32.36
C ALA A 36 16.93 -15.10 -32.73
N LEU A 37 16.19 -14.50 -31.78
CA LEU A 37 15.53 -13.22 -32.00
C LEU A 37 16.53 -12.08 -32.22
N GLY A 38 17.67 -12.08 -31.54
CA GLY A 38 18.75 -11.10 -31.76
C GLY A 38 19.35 -11.14 -33.17
N GLN A 39 19.13 -12.21 -33.93
CA GLN A 39 19.54 -12.35 -35.33
C GLN A 39 18.49 -11.81 -36.33
N ALA A 40 17.33 -11.36 -35.86
CA ALA A 40 16.27 -10.84 -36.73
C ALA A 40 16.73 -9.57 -37.46
N GLU A 41 16.27 -9.41 -38.70
CA GLU A 41 16.57 -8.24 -39.52
C GLU A 41 16.14 -6.95 -38.79
N GLY A 42 17.05 -5.97 -38.75
CA GLY A 42 16.82 -4.69 -38.07
C GLY A 42 17.15 -4.67 -36.57
N LEU A 43 17.61 -5.77 -35.96
CA LEU A 43 18.01 -5.81 -34.54
C LEU A 43 19.53 -5.81 -34.31
N THR A 44 20.34 -5.73 -35.36
CA THR A 44 21.82 -5.76 -35.28
C THR A 44 22.39 -4.81 -34.22
N PRO A 45 21.90 -3.55 -34.06
CA PRO A 45 22.43 -2.64 -33.05
C PRO A 45 22.16 -3.09 -31.60
N LEU A 46 21.13 -3.92 -31.36
CA LEU A 46 20.82 -4.48 -30.04
C LEU A 46 21.41 -5.88 -29.81
N GLN A 47 21.89 -6.52 -30.86
CA GLN A 47 22.29 -7.93 -30.86
C GLN A 47 23.33 -8.26 -29.78
N LYS A 48 24.32 -7.38 -29.57
CA LYS A 48 25.33 -7.56 -28.52
C LYS A 48 24.69 -7.70 -27.14
N PHE A 49 23.82 -6.75 -26.76
CA PHE A 49 23.14 -6.77 -25.47
C PHE A 49 22.21 -7.97 -25.33
N ILE A 50 21.47 -8.32 -26.39
CA ILE A 50 20.58 -9.50 -26.41
C ILE A 50 21.40 -10.79 -26.15
N ASN A 51 22.55 -10.91 -26.79
CA ASN A 51 23.43 -12.08 -26.63
C ASN A 51 24.07 -12.12 -25.24
N ASP A 52 24.49 -10.97 -24.72
CA ASP A 52 25.08 -10.85 -23.39
C ASP A 52 24.04 -11.25 -22.31
N ILE A 53 22.79 -10.79 -22.43
CA ILE A 53 21.67 -11.17 -21.54
C ILE A 53 21.40 -12.68 -21.62
N ALA A 54 21.32 -13.24 -22.83
CA ALA A 54 21.07 -14.67 -23.02
C ALA A 54 22.20 -15.53 -22.44
N SER A 55 23.45 -15.09 -22.61
CA SER A 55 24.64 -15.81 -22.14
C SER A 55 24.85 -15.71 -20.63
N ASP A 56 24.58 -14.54 -20.04
CA ASP A 56 24.58 -14.33 -18.59
C ASP A 56 23.46 -15.12 -17.89
N ALA A 57 22.40 -15.49 -18.64
CA ALA A 57 21.24 -16.23 -18.15
C ALA A 57 20.54 -15.53 -16.97
N LEU A 58 20.51 -14.20 -16.97
CA LEU A 58 19.92 -13.35 -15.92
C LEU A 58 20.57 -13.53 -14.54
N ALA A 59 21.81 -14.01 -14.49
CA ALA A 59 22.58 -14.14 -13.26
C ALA A 59 22.90 -12.76 -12.66
N THR A 60 23.13 -11.77 -13.52
CA THR A 60 23.44 -10.38 -13.15
C THR A 60 22.53 -9.39 -13.87
N MET A 61 22.60 -8.11 -13.48
CA MET A 61 21.95 -7.01 -14.21
C MET A 61 22.92 -6.28 -15.14
N ASP A 62 24.21 -6.63 -15.12
CA ASP A 62 25.29 -5.92 -15.81
C ASP A 62 25.00 -5.67 -17.31
N PRO A 63 24.43 -6.62 -18.09
CA PRO A 63 24.11 -6.35 -19.49
C PRO A 63 23.09 -5.22 -19.66
N TRP A 64 22.08 -5.15 -18.78
CA TRP A 64 21.12 -4.05 -18.77
C TRP A 64 21.71 -2.77 -18.21
N GLU A 65 22.50 -2.83 -17.14
CA GLU A 65 23.14 -1.63 -16.58
C GLU A 65 24.03 -0.92 -17.60
N LYS A 66 24.76 -1.69 -18.43
CA LYS A 66 25.52 -1.14 -19.57
C LYS A 66 24.62 -0.47 -20.59
N LEU A 67 23.55 -1.15 -21.03
CA LEU A 67 22.59 -0.59 -21.98
C LEU A 67 21.87 0.65 -21.41
N LEU A 68 21.67 0.70 -20.10
CA LEU A 68 21.00 1.80 -19.42
C LEU A 68 21.85 3.07 -19.36
N THR A 69 23.16 2.98 -19.62
CA THR A 69 24.00 4.16 -19.79
C THR A 69 23.55 4.95 -21.02
N LYS A 70 23.41 6.27 -20.86
CA LYS A 70 22.91 7.15 -21.92
C LYS A 70 23.75 7.05 -23.20
N GLU A 71 25.06 6.94 -23.04
CA GLU A 71 26.02 6.82 -24.14
C GLU A 71 25.75 5.60 -25.01
N GLU A 72 25.63 4.42 -24.40
CA GLU A 72 25.35 3.18 -25.13
C GLU A 72 23.94 3.18 -25.73
N ALA A 73 22.93 3.61 -24.98
CA ALA A 73 21.55 3.66 -25.45
C ALA A 73 21.39 4.56 -26.70
N GLN A 74 22.06 5.71 -26.73
CA GLN A 74 21.99 6.65 -27.86
C GLN A 74 22.72 6.14 -29.12
N THR A 75 23.58 5.12 -29.02
CA THR A 75 24.17 4.49 -30.21
C THR A 75 23.18 3.62 -30.99
N VAL A 76 22.07 3.22 -30.36
CA VAL A 76 21.02 2.40 -30.97
C VAL A 76 19.97 3.32 -31.61
N PRO A 77 19.72 3.19 -32.94
CA PRO A 77 18.68 3.97 -33.61
C PRO A 77 17.28 3.74 -32.99
N HIS A 78 16.48 4.79 -32.92
CA HIS A 78 15.14 4.75 -32.30
C HIS A 78 14.20 3.70 -32.92
N ASP A 79 14.26 3.54 -34.24
CA ASP A 79 13.46 2.56 -34.99
C ASP A 79 13.81 1.10 -34.67
N VAL A 80 15.04 0.84 -34.21
CA VAL A 80 15.47 -0.49 -33.76
C VAL A 80 14.71 -0.91 -32.50
N TYR A 81 14.47 0.01 -31.56
CA TYR A 81 13.66 -0.28 -30.38
C TYR A 81 12.20 -0.58 -30.74
N ILE A 82 11.62 0.16 -31.68
CA ILE A 82 10.27 -0.11 -32.20
C ILE A 82 10.22 -1.47 -32.88
N ASN A 83 11.20 -1.80 -33.71
CA ASN A 83 11.28 -3.08 -34.40
C ASN A 83 11.45 -4.25 -33.42
N ALA A 84 12.27 -4.10 -32.37
CA ALA A 84 12.43 -5.10 -31.31
C ALA A 84 11.08 -5.38 -30.61
N SER A 85 10.32 -4.33 -30.31
CA SER A 85 8.98 -4.45 -29.73
C SER A 85 7.99 -5.16 -30.65
N ARG A 86 8.02 -4.89 -31.96
CA ARG A 86 7.18 -5.59 -32.96
C ARG A 86 7.53 -7.08 -33.05
N VAL A 87 8.82 -7.38 -33.16
CA VAL A 87 9.33 -8.77 -33.18
C VAL A 87 8.89 -9.52 -31.92
N ALA A 88 9.02 -8.88 -30.74
CA ALA A 88 8.57 -9.46 -29.49
C ALA A 88 7.06 -9.78 -29.49
N VAL A 89 6.20 -8.87 -29.96
CA VAL A 89 4.75 -9.12 -30.05
C VAL A 89 4.44 -10.30 -30.97
N THR A 90 5.10 -10.39 -32.13
CA THR A 90 4.87 -11.49 -33.08
C THR A 90 5.33 -12.84 -32.54
N THR A 91 6.40 -12.87 -31.75
CA THR A 91 6.98 -14.10 -31.18
C THR A 91 6.31 -14.52 -29.87
N ALA A 92 5.55 -13.64 -29.21
CA ALA A 92 4.98 -13.88 -27.89
C ALA A 92 4.10 -15.16 -27.78
N ALA A 93 3.56 -15.65 -28.89
CA ALA A 93 2.77 -16.88 -28.93
C ALA A 93 3.64 -18.16 -28.92
N SER A 94 4.82 -18.13 -29.55
CA SER A 94 5.71 -19.29 -29.70
C SER A 94 6.83 -19.30 -28.65
N SER A 95 7.39 -18.15 -28.30
CA SER A 95 8.43 -18.01 -27.28
C SER A 95 8.15 -16.82 -26.35
N PRO A 96 7.19 -16.95 -25.41
CA PRO A 96 6.74 -15.84 -24.56
C PRO A 96 7.85 -15.29 -23.65
N HIS A 97 8.74 -16.15 -23.15
CA HIS A 97 9.84 -15.76 -22.27
C HIS A 97 10.88 -14.90 -23.00
N ALA A 98 11.35 -15.35 -24.17
CA ALA A 98 12.28 -14.58 -24.98
C ALA A 98 11.66 -13.27 -25.49
N ALA A 99 10.40 -13.30 -25.91
CA ALA A 99 9.66 -12.11 -26.31
C ALA A 99 9.55 -11.08 -25.18
N PHE A 100 9.31 -11.52 -23.94
CA PHE A 100 9.29 -10.65 -22.78
C PHE A 100 10.65 -9.97 -22.57
N ILE A 101 11.74 -10.74 -22.50
CA ILE A 101 13.10 -10.18 -22.30
C ILE A 101 13.49 -9.21 -23.42
N LEU A 102 13.16 -9.51 -24.68
CA LEU A 102 13.42 -8.62 -25.81
C LEU A 102 12.67 -7.29 -25.68
N SER A 103 11.36 -7.34 -25.39
CA SER A 103 10.55 -6.12 -25.26
C SER A 103 10.92 -5.29 -24.02
N LEU A 104 11.31 -5.93 -22.91
CA LEU A 104 11.84 -5.25 -21.73
C LEU A 104 13.17 -4.54 -22.03
N THR A 105 14.07 -5.21 -22.76
CA THR A 105 15.35 -4.63 -23.21
C THR A 105 15.12 -3.43 -24.14
N ALA A 106 14.15 -3.53 -25.06
CA ALA A 106 13.78 -2.43 -25.93
C ALA A 106 13.25 -1.22 -25.14
N MET A 107 12.41 -1.46 -24.12
CA MET A 107 11.88 -0.41 -23.25
C MET A 107 12.98 0.28 -22.45
N PHE A 108 13.89 -0.48 -21.83
CA PHE A 108 15.00 0.09 -21.07
C PHE A 108 15.92 0.93 -21.93
N GLY A 109 16.34 0.41 -23.09
CA GLY A 109 17.21 1.15 -24.00
C GLY A 109 16.54 2.42 -24.54
N TRP A 110 15.29 2.34 -24.99
CA TRP A 110 14.55 3.53 -25.45
C TRP A 110 14.40 4.59 -24.35
N ALA A 111 14.00 4.17 -23.14
CA ALA A 111 13.84 5.08 -22.01
C ALA A 111 15.18 5.75 -21.62
N SER A 112 16.30 5.02 -21.72
CA SER A 112 17.64 5.59 -21.48
C SER A 112 18.12 6.52 -22.59
N ALA A 113 17.81 6.21 -23.86
CA ALA A 113 18.18 7.05 -24.99
C ALA A 113 17.46 8.41 -24.96
N MET A 114 16.18 8.40 -24.58
CA MET A 114 15.32 9.58 -24.48
C MET A 114 15.57 10.40 -23.20
N ASP A 115 15.86 9.74 -22.08
CA ASP A 115 16.14 10.36 -20.78
C ASP A 115 15.02 11.36 -20.37
N GLU A 116 15.33 12.64 -20.15
CA GLU A 116 14.35 13.68 -19.84
C GLU A 116 13.37 13.96 -21.00
N GLY A 117 13.80 13.72 -22.24
CA GLY A 117 13.01 13.91 -23.47
C GLY A 117 11.84 12.91 -23.62
N LEU A 118 11.77 11.89 -22.76
CA LEU A 118 10.75 10.85 -22.81
C LEU A 118 9.32 11.40 -22.71
N TYR A 119 9.13 12.50 -21.96
CA TYR A 119 7.83 13.15 -21.74
C TYR A 119 7.61 14.41 -22.57
N GLU A 120 8.59 14.81 -23.37
CA GLU A 120 8.46 15.97 -24.23
C GLU A 120 7.38 15.74 -25.29
N GLN A 121 6.63 16.80 -25.61
CA GLN A 121 5.63 16.78 -26.66
C GLN A 121 6.07 17.64 -27.83
N ILE A 122 6.44 17.00 -28.94
CA ILE A 122 6.79 17.71 -30.17
C ILE A 122 5.49 18.00 -30.93
N ASN A 123 5.20 19.28 -31.16
CA ASN A 123 3.94 19.73 -31.75
C ASN A 123 2.71 19.18 -31.00
N GLY A 124 2.77 19.05 -29.67
CA GLY A 124 1.65 18.56 -28.85
C GLY A 124 1.38 17.06 -28.94
N MET A 125 2.30 16.29 -29.53
CA MET A 125 2.25 14.83 -29.63
C MET A 125 3.41 14.21 -28.85
N PRO A 126 3.19 13.13 -28.09
CA PRO A 126 4.27 12.37 -27.46
C PRO A 126 5.10 11.61 -28.51
N ASP A 127 6.29 11.16 -28.12
CA ASP A 127 7.12 10.29 -28.95
C ASP A 127 6.35 9.02 -29.37
N TYR A 128 6.55 8.57 -30.63
CA TYR A 128 5.84 7.40 -31.16
C TYR A 128 6.20 6.10 -30.42
N GLY A 129 7.35 6.05 -29.73
CA GLY A 129 7.73 4.94 -28.86
C GLY A 129 6.65 4.61 -27.82
N TRP A 130 5.92 5.60 -27.30
CA TRP A 130 4.81 5.39 -26.35
C TRP A 130 3.64 4.58 -26.91
N VAL A 131 3.53 4.45 -28.23
CA VAL A 131 2.46 3.67 -28.88
C VAL A 131 2.82 2.18 -28.98
N GLU A 132 4.11 1.86 -29.11
CA GLU A 132 4.58 0.51 -29.49
C GLU A 132 5.41 -0.15 -28.40
N ILE A 133 6.34 0.59 -27.78
CA ILE A 133 7.40 0.02 -26.95
C ILE A 133 6.85 -0.46 -25.59
N PRO A 134 6.20 0.39 -24.76
CA PRO A 134 5.59 -0.08 -23.52
C PRO A 134 4.45 -1.08 -23.76
N TYR A 135 3.69 -0.92 -24.84
CA TYR A 135 2.61 -1.84 -25.21
C TYR A 135 3.15 -3.26 -25.44
N ALA A 136 4.23 -3.41 -26.22
CA ALA A 136 4.85 -4.70 -26.46
C ALA A 136 5.34 -5.36 -25.16
N CYS A 137 5.99 -4.58 -24.28
CA CYS A 137 6.45 -5.06 -22.99
C CYS A 137 5.29 -5.52 -22.10
N ALA A 138 4.23 -4.72 -21.99
CA ALA A 138 3.01 -5.07 -21.27
C ALA A 138 2.32 -6.32 -21.84
N PHE A 139 2.22 -6.42 -23.18
CA PHE A 139 1.58 -7.54 -23.86
C PHE A 139 2.31 -8.88 -23.63
N THR A 140 3.64 -8.90 -23.76
CA THR A 140 4.47 -10.09 -23.56
C THR A 140 4.54 -10.48 -22.08
N ALA A 141 4.61 -9.51 -21.18
CA ALA A 141 4.60 -9.74 -19.73
C ALA A 141 3.33 -10.48 -19.26
N ILE A 142 2.17 -10.16 -19.82
CA ILE A 142 0.91 -10.88 -19.54
C ILE A 142 0.98 -12.36 -19.96
N LYS A 143 1.82 -12.71 -20.95
CA LYS A 143 1.99 -14.10 -21.42
C LYS A 143 2.80 -14.94 -20.44
N ILE A 144 3.73 -14.33 -19.72
CA ILE A 144 4.56 -14.99 -18.71
C ILE A 144 4.01 -14.85 -17.28
N GLY A 145 2.80 -14.28 -17.13
CA GLY A 145 2.09 -14.20 -15.85
C GLY A 145 2.46 -13.02 -14.96
N ALA A 146 3.18 -12.02 -15.46
CA ALA A 146 3.58 -10.83 -14.70
C ALA A 146 2.45 -9.81 -14.50
N ILE A 147 1.23 -10.26 -14.18
CA ILE A 147 0.01 -9.43 -14.23
C ILE A 147 0.07 -8.21 -13.30
N ASP A 148 0.64 -8.37 -12.10
CA ASP A 148 0.70 -7.31 -11.09
C ASP A 148 1.60 -6.14 -11.53
N GLY A 149 2.78 -6.43 -12.09
CA GLY A 149 3.72 -5.41 -12.56
C GLY A 149 3.30 -4.69 -13.84
N VAL A 150 2.43 -5.28 -14.67
CA VAL A 150 2.02 -4.67 -15.95
C VAL A 150 1.06 -3.51 -15.78
N LYS A 151 0.27 -3.49 -14.70
CA LYS A 151 -0.74 -2.45 -14.48
C LYS A 151 -0.12 -1.05 -14.50
N GLU A 152 0.94 -0.83 -13.73
CA GLU A 152 1.63 0.47 -13.68
C GLU A 152 2.14 0.92 -15.05
N LEU A 153 2.65 -0.01 -15.86
CA LEU A 153 3.14 0.29 -17.21
C LEU A 153 2.01 0.75 -18.14
N VAL A 154 0.85 0.09 -18.04
CA VAL A 154 -0.33 0.43 -18.84
C VAL A 154 -0.92 1.77 -18.41
N ASP A 155 -1.03 2.02 -17.11
CA ASP A 155 -1.57 3.26 -16.56
C ASP A 155 -0.66 4.45 -16.95
N GLU A 156 0.67 4.33 -16.75
CA GLU A 156 1.65 5.36 -17.13
C GLU A 156 1.63 5.67 -18.63
N SER A 157 1.52 4.62 -19.47
CA SER A 157 1.44 4.78 -20.92
C SER A 157 0.14 5.46 -21.35
N TYR A 158 -0.99 5.02 -20.78
CA TYR A 158 -2.31 5.58 -21.07
C TYR A 158 -2.37 7.06 -20.69
N ASP A 159 -1.87 7.42 -19.51
CA ASP A 159 -1.85 8.80 -19.03
C ASP A 159 -0.96 9.70 -19.89
N THR A 160 0.19 9.18 -20.33
CA THR A 160 1.10 9.93 -21.21
C THR A 160 0.47 10.20 -22.58
N LEU A 161 -0.20 9.20 -23.17
CA LEU A 161 -0.91 9.35 -24.44
C LEU A 161 -2.15 10.26 -24.30
N MET A 162 -2.92 10.13 -23.22
CA MET A 162 -4.08 10.98 -22.93
C MET A 162 -3.69 12.45 -22.71
N ALA A 163 -2.46 12.71 -22.26
CA ALA A 163 -1.94 14.06 -22.14
C ALA A 163 -1.66 14.71 -23.51
N ALA A 164 -1.72 14.01 -24.65
CA ALA A 164 -1.51 14.65 -25.95
C ALA A 164 -2.54 15.78 -26.22
N LYS A 165 -2.09 16.90 -26.80
CA LYS A 165 -2.98 18.02 -27.17
C LYS A 165 -4.00 17.59 -28.24
N TYR A 166 -3.62 16.62 -29.08
CA TYR A 166 -4.43 16.08 -30.18
C TYR A 166 -4.94 14.68 -29.87
N TRP A 167 -5.53 14.45 -28.68
CA TRP A 167 -6.13 13.16 -28.29
C TRP A 167 -7.18 12.61 -29.29
N PHE A 168 -7.66 13.44 -30.22
CA PHE A 168 -8.57 13.08 -31.29
C PHE A 168 -7.90 12.52 -32.56
N ASP A 169 -6.57 12.52 -32.63
CA ASP A 169 -5.81 11.87 -33.72
C ASP A 169 -6.12 10.36 -33.78
N GLU A 170 -6.34 9.83 -34.98
CA GLU A 170 -6.77 8.44 -35.19
C GLU A 170 -5.73 7.43 -34.67
N ARG A 171 -4.43 7.72 -34.81
CA ARG A 171 -3.36 6.83 -34.36
C ARG A 171 -3.30 6.80 -32.84
N LEU A 172 -3.45 7.97 -32.19
CA LEU A 172 -3.51 8.05 -30.74
C LEU A 172 -4.75 7.34 -30.18
N ARG A 173 -5.92 7.51 -30.81
CA ARG A 173 -7.13 6.78 -30.42
C ARG A 173 -6.95 5.27 -30.51
N ALA A 174 -6.39 4.78 -31.63
CA ALA A 174 -6.09 3.36 -31.79
C ALA A 174 -5.10 2.84 -30.72
N ALA A 175 -4.10 3.64 -30.35
CA ALA A 175 -3.17 3.31 -29.27
C ALA A 175 -3.88 3.25 -27.90
N LEU A 176 -4.67 4.27 -27.57
CA LEU A 176 -5.44 4.34 -26.32
C LEU A 176 -6.42 3.16 -26.21
N ASP A 177 -7.07 2.77 -27.30
CA ASP A 177 -7.97 1.61 -27.33
C ASP A 177 -7.22 0.29 -27.11
N LYS A 178 -6.01 0.13 -27.68
CA LYS A 178 -5.13 -1.02 -27.39
C LYS A 178 -4.78 -1.09 -25.90
N TYR A 179 -4.40 0.03 -25.28
CA TYR A 179 -4.09 0.07 -23.85
C TYR A 179 -5.32 -0.23 -22.97
N ARG A 180 -6.51 0.29 -23.33
CA ARG A 180 -7.77 -0.05 -22.65
C ARG A 180 -8.10 -1.54 -22.74
N GLU A 181 -7.93 -2.15 -23.93
CA GLU A 181 -8.14 -3.59 -24.10
C GLU A 181 -7.16 -4.39 -23.22
N LEU A 182 -5.91 -3.94 -23.15
CA LEU A 182 -4.87 -4.56 -22.33
C LEU A 182 -5.19 -4.44 -20.84
N ALA A 183 -5.57 -3.25 -20.37
CA ALA A 183 -6.05 -3.02 -19.01
C ALA A 183 -7.22 -3.95 -18.65
N GLY A 184 -8.19 -4.09 -19.56
CA GLY A 184 -9.31 -5.01 -19.39
C GLY A 184 -8.87 -6.48 -19.32
N LYS A 185 -7.85 -6.90 -20.07
CA LYS A 185 -7.28 -8.26 -19.98
C LYS A 185 -6.55 -8.49 -18.66
N ILE A 186 -5.79 -7.51 -18.18
CA ILE A 186 -5.07 -7.54 -16.90
C ILE A 186 -6.07 -7.68 -15.75
N ALA A 187 -7.07 -6.80 -15.72
CA ALA A 187 -8.13 -6.82 -14.70
C ALA A 187 -8.82 -8.18 -14.63
N ARG A 188 -9.26 -8.73 -15.78
CA ARG A 188 -9.90 -10.07 -15.82
C ARG A 188 -9.00 -11.19 -15.31
N LYS A 189 -7.72 -11.20 -15.69
CA LYS A 189 -6.76 -12.21 -15.24
C LYS A 189 -6.49 -12.09 -13.73
N TYR A 190 -6.32 -10.87 -13.24
CA TYR A 190 -6.14 -10.58 -11.82
C TYR A 190 -7.37 -11.01 -11.01
N ASP A 191 -8.57 -10.62 -11.45
CA ASP A 191 -9.84 -11.00 -10.81
C ASP A 191 -10.04 -12.51 -10.76
N THR A 192 -9.63 -13.23 -11.81
CA THR A 192 -9.69 -14.70 -11.84
C THR A 192 -8.69 -15.30 -10.86
N ALA A 193 -7.46 -14.79 -10.79
CA ALA A 193 -6.47 -15.24 -9.82
C ALA A 193 -6.93 -15.01 -8.37
N VAL A 194 -7.49 -13.83 -8.08
CA VAL A 194 -8.09 -13.50 -6.78
C VAL A 194 -9.26 -14.42 -6.47
N ALA A 195 -10.14 -14.68 -7.43
CA ALA A 195 -11.29 -15.57 -7.25
C ALA A 195 -10.86 -17.01 -6.94
N ASN A 196 -9.87 -17.54 -7.67
CA ASN A 196 -9.34 -18.88 -7.43
C ASN A 196 -8.71 -19.00 -6.04
N LEU A 197 -7.82 -18.06 -5.67
CA LEU A 197 -7.22 -18.04 -4.34
C LEU A 197 -8.26 -17.87 -3.23
N THR A 198 -9.31 -17.06 -3.47
CA THR A 198 -10.43 -16.90 -2.53
C THR A 198 -11.14 -18.23 -2.28
N ASP A 199 -11.42 -18.98 -3.35
CA ASP A 199 -12.16 -20.24 -3.26
C ASP A 199 -11.30 -21.33 -2.58
N GLU A 200 -10.01 -21.40 -2.90
CA GLU A 200 -9.06 -22.31 -2.23
C GLU A 200 -8.83 -21.96 -0.76
N LEU A 201 -8.67 -20.67 -0.41
CA LEU A 201 -8.52 -20.22 0.98
C LEU A 201 -9.79 -20.44 1.80
N ARG A 202 -10.96 -20.36 1.18
CA ARG A 202 -12.21 -20.68 1.85
C ARG A 202 -12.34 -22.19 2.08
N GLU A 203 -12.01 -22.99 1.08
CA GLU A 203 -12.07 -24.44 1.18
C GLU A 203 -11.05 -24.98 2.19
N SER A 204 -9.88 -24.35 2.29
CA SER A 204 -8.83 -24.71 3.25
C SER A 204 -9.22 -24.51 4.71
N CYS A 205 -10.35 -23.84 5.01
CA CYS A 205 -10.83 -23.62 6.37
C CYS A 205 -11.76 -24.72 6.89
N ARG A 206 -12.14 -25.68 6.03
CA ARG A 206 -13.02 -26.78 6.44
C ARG A 206 -12.29 -27.73 7.40
N PRO A 207 -13.03 -28.45 8.26
CA PRO A 207 -12.45 -29.41 9.19
C PRO A 207 -11.91 -30.65 8.46
N GLN A 208 -10.70 -30.54 7.91
CA GLN A 208 -9.90 -31.64 7.38
C GLN A 208 -8.58 -31.77 8.17
N GLN A 209 -7.89 -32.92 8.04
CA GLN A 209 -6.62 -33.19 8.74
C GLN A 209 -5.54 -32.14 8.48
N ALA A 210 -5.53 -31.53 7.29
CA ALA A 210 -4.74 -30.34 6.98
C ALA A 210 -5.69 -29.21 6.58
N ASN A 211 -5.63 -28.10 7.30
CA ASN A 211 -6.43 -26.92 7.06
C ASN A 211 -5.60 -25.66 7.41
N PHE A 212 -6.02 -24.50 6.91
CA PHE A 212 -5.41 -23.20 7.20
C PHE A 212 -6.30 -22.32 8.07
N ARG A 213 -7.11 -22.93 8.94
CA ARG A 213 -8.11 -22.20 9.72
C ARG A 213 -7.45 -21.20 10.67
N ALA A 214 -6.37 -21.60 11.36
CA ALA A 214 -5.61 -20.72 12.24
C ALA A 214 -4.88 -19.60 11.46
N GLU A 215 -4.31 -19.92 10.30
CA GLU A 215 -3.64 -18.97 9.41
C GLU A 215 -4.62 -17.93 8.85
N VAL A 216 -5.85 -18.32 8.52
CA VAL A 216 -6.91 -17.38 8.12
C VAL A 216 -7.38 -16.51 9.28
N GLY A 217 -7.48 -17.07 10.49
CA GLY A 217 -7.72 -16.29 11.71
C GLY A 217 -6.64 -15.23 11.92
N ALA A 218 -5.37 -15.62 11.79
CA ALA A 218 -4.22 -14.74 11.88
C ALA A 218 -4.23 -13.64 10.79
N LEU A 219 -4.61 -13.95 9.54
CA LEU A 219 -4.78 -12.95 8.48
C LEU A 219 -5.85 -11.93 8.82
N LEU A 220 -7.05 -12.39 9.21
CA LEU A 220 -8.15 -11.50 9.60
C LEU A 220 -7.74 -10.58 10.75
N TRP A 221 -7.09 -11.14 11.77
CA TRP A 221 -6.60 -10.39 12.91
C TRP A 221 -5.56 -9.35 12.51
N SER A 222 -4.59 -9.72 11.67
CA SER A 222 -3.53 -8.83 11.17
C SER A 222 -4.09 -7.70 10.30
N LEU A 223 -5.15 -7.96 9.54
CA LEU A 223 -5.91 -6.97 8.77
C LEU A 223 -6.84 -6.11 9.65
N GLY A 224 -6.97 -6.45 10.93
CA GLY A 224 -7.83 -5.76 11.89
C GLY A 224 -9.33 -6.09 11.79
N MET A 225 -9.68 -7.18 11.08
CA MET A 225 -11.00 -7.82 11.13
C MET A 225 -11.11 -8.74 12.36
N VAL A 226 -10.89 -8.16 13.55
CA VAL A 226 -10.66 -8.92 14.78
C VAL A 226 -11.89 -9.70 15.23
N ALA A 227 -13.08 -9.12 15.09
CA ALA A 227 -14.33 -9.81 15.42
C ALA A 227 -14.54 -11.05 14.53
N GLU A 228 -14.33 -10.91 13.21
CA GLU A 228 -14.41 -12.02 12.27
C GLU A 228 -13.32 -13.07 12.51
N SER A 229 -12.14 -12.66 12.95
CA SER A 229 -11.04 -13.58 13.28
C SER A 229 -11.42 -14.56 14.40
N GLN A 230 -12.26 -14.15 15.37
CA GLN A 230 -12.68 -15.02 16.48
C GLN A 230 -13.39 -16.29 16.02
N LEU A 231 -14.01 -16.27 14.84
CA LEU A 231 -14.64 -17.45 14.24
C LEU A 231 -13.64 -18.57 13.94
N PHE A 232 -12.33 -18.29 13.93
CA PHE A 232 -11.27 -19.21 13.55
C PHE A 232 -10.42 -19.71 14.73
N LEU A 233 -10.73 -19.28 15.95
CA LEU A 233 -10.12 -19.85 17.17
C LEU A 233 -10.41 -21.35 17.26
N SER A 234 -9.48 -22.10 17.87
CA SER A 234 -9.64 -23.54 18.13
C SER A 234 -10.91 -23.89 18.92
N THR A 235 -11.38 -22.96 19.76
CA THR A 235 -12.59 -23.09 20.57
C THR A 235 -13.89 -22.79 19.81
N ALA A 236 -13.81 -22.20 18.62
CA ALA A 236 -14.96 -21.87 17.80
C ALA A 236 -15.49 -23.11 17.05
N ASN A 237 -16.77 -23.07 16.65
CA ASN A 237 -17.37 -24.16 15.88
C ASN A 237 -16.65 -24.33 14.52
N PRO A 238 -15.98 -25.48 14.26
CA PRO A 238 -15.19 -25.69 13.05
C PRO A 238 -16.03 -25.80 11.78
N ASP A 239 -17.33 -26.10 11.89
CA ASP A 239 -18.24 -26.21 10.76
C ASP A 239 -18.68 -24.84 10.22
N VAL A 240 -18.45 -23.77 10.98
CA VAL A 240 -18.75 -22.41 10.55
C VAL A 240 -17.62 -21.92 9.64
N VAL A 241 -17.92 -21.86 8.34
CA VAL A 241 -17.05 -21.25 7.32
C VAL A 241 -17.74 -20.00 6.77
N PRO A 242 -17.13 -18.81 6.90
CA PRO A 242 -17.71 -17.57 6.41
C PRO A 242 -17.98 -17.54 4.89
N SER A 243 -18.72 -16.50 4.48
CA SER A 243 -19.09 -16.31 3.08
C SER A 243 -17.86 -16.10 2.18
N ARG A 244 -17.97 -16.51 0.91
CA ARG A 244 -16.96 -16.22 -0.13
C ARG A 244 -16.62 -14.73 -0.24
N ARG A 245 -17.57 -13.84 0.06
CA ARG A 245 -17.36 -12.39 0.08
C ARG A 245 -16.33 -11.97 1.13
N LEU A 246 -16.35 -12.56 2.32
CA LEU A 246 -15.35 -12.28 3.35
C LEU A 246 -13.95 -12.69 2.87
N PHE A 247 -13.80 -13.92 2.37
CA PHE A 247 -12.52 -14.41 1.86
C PHE A 247 -11.98 -13.59 0.70
N ARG A 248 -12.86 -13.13 -0.22
CA ARG A 248 -12.45 -12.22 -1.30
C ARG A 248 -11.90 -10.91 -0.73
N LYS A 249 -12.57 -10.35 0.28
CA LYS A 249 -12.12 -9.14 0.98
C LYS A 249 -10.75 -9.37 1.65
N VAL A 250 -10.56 -10.51 2.32
CA VAL A 250 -9.27 -10.89 2.95
C VAL A 250 -8.15 -10.95 1.91
N VAL A 251 -8.35 -11.66 0.80
CA VAL A 251 -7.34 -11.78 -0.26
C VAL A 251 -7.00 -10.41 -0.85
N GLN A 252 -8.01 -9.61 -1.23
CA GLN A 252 -7.80 -8.29 -1.82
C GLN A 252 -7.07 -7.35 -0.84
N GLN A 253 -7.57 -7.21 0.39
CA GLN A 253 -6.95 -6.33 1.37
C GLN A 253 -5.55 -6.77 1.77
N SER A 254 -5.29 -8.07 1.84
CA SER A 254 -3.93 -8.57 2.07
C SER A 254 -3.00 -8.16 0.93
N LEU A 255 -3.38 -8.43 -0.32
CA LEU A 255 -2.54 -8.11 -1.47
C LEU A 255 -2.25 -6.60 -1.51
N ASP A 256 -3.27 -5.77 -1.28
CA ASP A 256 -3.15 -4.31 -1.28
C ASP A 256 -2.16 -3.77 -0.23
N CYS A 257 -1.94 -4.48 0.88
CA CYS A 257 -1.05 -4.01 1.96
C CYS A 257 0.30 -4.75 2.07
N ILE A 258 0.48 -5.92 1.46
CA ILE A 258 1.68 -6.76 1.64
C ILE A 258 3.00 -6.03 1.35
N SER A 259 3.01 -5.07 0.42
CA SER A 259 4.20 -4.27 0.10
C SER A 259 4.64 -3.31 1.20
N GLN A 260 3.76 -3.01 2.15
CA GLN A 260 3.95 -2.02 3.22
C GLN A 260 3.71 -2.64 4.61
N ASP A 261 3.34 -3.92 4.70
CA ASP A 261 2.89 -4.58 5.92
C ASP A 261 3.46 -6.00 6.00
N SER A 262 4.66 -6.10 6.58
CA SER A 262 5.36 -7.38 6.72
C SER A 262 4.60 -8.38 7.59
N LEU A 263 3.82 -7.92 8.58
CA LEU A 263 3.06 -8.83 9.45
C LEU A 263 2.08 -9.67 8.65
N VAL A 264 1.33 -9.04 7.73
CA VAL A 264 0.39 -9.76 6.84
C VAL A 264 1.14 -10.65 5.85
N GLN A 265 2.28 -10.18 5.32
CA GLN A 265 3.11 -10.97 4.39
C GLN A 265 3.60 -12.26 5.03
N TYR A 266 4.11 -12.21 6.26
CA TYR A 266 4.67 -13.39 6.92
C TYR A 266 3.59 -14.42 7.27
N VAL A 267 2.36 -14.01 7.59
CA VAL A 267 1.24 -14.96 7.74
C VAL A 267 0.96 -15.71 6.43
N TRP A 268 1.04 -15.05 5.27
CA TRP A 268 0.95 -15.75 3.97
C TRP A 268 2.11 -16.70 3.71
N LEU A 269 3.33 -16.30 4.09
CA LEU A 269 4.53 -17.13 3.93
C LEU A 269 4.49 -18.39 4.78
N GLU A 270 3.83 -18.38 5.94
CA GLU A 270 3.62 -19.57 6.78
C GLU A 270 2.72 -20.62 6.12
N MET A 271 1.89 -20.25 5.14
CA MET A 271 1.09 -21.19 4.34
C MET A 271 1.85 -21.75 3.12
N LYS A 272 3.04 -21.22 2.82
CA LYS A 272 3.83 -21.63 1.66
C LYS A 272 4.29 -23.08 1.79
N ASP A 273 4.23 -23.83 0.69
CA ASP A 273 4.71 -25.22 0.61
C ASP A 273 4.05 -26.19 1.60
N ARG A 274 2.83 -25.87 2.06
CA ARG A 274 2.05 -26.68 3.00
C ARG A 274 0.67 -27.02 2.42
N PRO A 275 0.08 -28.17 2.79
CA PRO A 275 -1.33 -28.45 2.50
C PRO A 275 -2.24 -27.55 3.33
N PRO A 276 -3.49 -27.29 2.90
CA PRO A 276 -4.23 -28.00 1.83
C PRO A 276 -4.03 -27.48 0.40
N PHE A 277 -3.41 -26.33 0.17
CA PHE A 277 -3.01 -25.89 -1.17
C PHE A 277 -1.68 -25.14 -1.12
N ASN A 278 -0.90 -25.18 -2.20
CA ASN A 278 0.36 -24.44 -2.26
C ASN A 278 0.14 -23.06 -2.90
N ILE A 279 0.46 -22.01 -2.15
CA ILE A 279 0.41 -20.64 -2.64
C ILE A 279 1.28 -20.38 -3.88
N ARG A 280 2.34 -21.18 -4.09
CA ARG A 280 3.19 -21.11 -5.30
C ARG A 280 2.43 -21.40 -6.58
N ASP A 281 1.35 -22.17 -6.51
CA ASP A 281 0.51 -22.49 -7.66
C ASP A 281 -0.29 -21.26 -8.13
N HIS A 282 -0.48 -20.28 -7.24
CA HIS A 282 -1.07 -18.97 -7.56
C HIS A 282 -0.01 -18.00 -8.09
N LYS A 283 0.75 -18.40 -9.12
CA LYS A 283 1.93 -17.68 -9.65
C LYS A 283 1.73 -16.17 -9.81
N THR A 284 0.56 -15.76 -10.32
CA THR A 284 0.17 -14.35 -10.51
C THR A 284 0.27 -13.51 -9.22
N LEU A 285 -0.13 -14.10 -8.09
CA LEU A 285 -0.19 -13.42 -6.79
C LEU A 285 1.03 -13.76 -5.94
N PHE A 286 1.59 -14.96 -6.11
CA PHE A 286 2.73 -15.45 -5.33
C PHE A 286 3.95 -14.54 -5.45
N ALA A 287 4.23 -13.98 -6.63
CA ALA A 287 5.34 -13.05 -6.78
C ALA A 287 5.22 -11.86 -5.82
N ARG A 288 4.04 -11.26 -5.71
CA ARG A 288 3.76 -10.16 -4.78
C ARG A 288 3.94 -10.56 -3.32
N ILE A 289 3.52 -11.79 -2.98
CA ILE A 289 3.63 -12.33 -1.62
C ILE A 289 5.09 -12.68 -1.27
N ASN A 290 5.87 -13.15 -2.24
CA ASN A 290 7.22 -13.66 -2.03
C ASN A 290 8.31 -12.59 -2.18
N VAL A 291 8.03 -11.48 -2.87
CA VAL A 291 8.92 -10.32 -2.89
C VAL A 291 8.99 -9.78 -1.46
N ARG A 292 10.01 -10.20 -0.71
CA ARG A 292 10.27 -9.67 0.63
C ARG A 292 10.60 -8.18 0.48
N TYR A 293 9.69 -7.33 0.91
CA TYR A 293 9.90 -5.90 0.88
C TYR A 293 10.86 -5.56 2.00
N LYS A 294 12.13 -5.27 1.66
CA LYS A 294 13.16 -4.80 2.61
C LYS A 294 12.89 -3.37 3.13
N GLN A 295 11.64 -2.92 3.10
CA GLN A 295 11.31 -1.51 3.35
C GLN A 295 10.91 -1.22 4.79
N LEU A 296 10.81 -2.25 5.65
CA LEU A 296 10.52 -2.05 7.05
C LEU A 296 11.79 -2.27 7.86
N MET A 297 12.31 -1.18 8.42
CA MET A 297 13.35 -1.14 9.46
C MET A 297 13.22 -2.31 10.44
N LEU A 298 11.97 -2.63 10.84
CA LEU A 298 11.62 -3.74 11.74
C LEU A 298 12.31 -5.08 11.41
N ASP A 299 12.26 -5.54 10.15
CA ASP A 299 12.78 -6.87 9.79
C ASP A 299 14.29 -6.87 9.47
N GLU A 300 14.90 -5.69 9.38
CA GLU A 300 16.36 -5.53 9.23
C GLU A 300 17.09 -5.63 10.58
N PHE A 301 16.40 -5.36 11.70
CA PHE A 301 16.92 -5.51 13.06
C PHE A 301 16.70 -6.91 13.63
N ALA A 302 16.88 -7.98 12.85
CA ALA A 302 16.77 -9.34 13.37
C ALA A 302 17.77 -9.56 14.54
N VAL A 303 17.28 -9.44 15.78
CA VAL A 303 18.04 -9.69 17.01
C VAL A 303 18.01 -11.19 17.37
N THR A 304 17.07 -11.94 16.79
CA THR A 304 16.99 -13.40 16.84
C THR A 304 17.34 -14.01 15.47
N ASP A 305 17.43 -15.34 15.38
CA ASP A 305 17.67 -16.07 14.12
C ASP A 305 16.53 -15.85 13.08
N ALA A 306 15.41 -15.23 13.47
CA ALA A 306 14.24 -14.99 12.64
C ALA A 306 13.80 -13.50 12.67
N PRO A 307 13.27 -12.94 11.57
CA PRO A 307 12.73 -11.59 11.55
C PRO A 307 11.54 -11.42 12.53
N PRO A 308 11.36 -10.25 13.16
CA PRO A 308 10.23 -9.99 14.06
C PRO A 308 8.85 -10.30 13.48
N SER A 309 8.64 -10.01 12.19
CA SER A 309 7.38 -10.31 11.50
C SER A 309 7.12 -11.82 11.37
N GLU A 310 8.18 -12.62 11.26
CA GLU A 310 8.09 -14.09 11.24
C GLU A 310 7.69 -14.63 12.63
N VAL A 311 8.36 -14.14 13.68
CA VAL A 311 8.06 -14.49 15.07
C VAL A 311 6.62 -14.09 15.42
N TYR A 312 6.17 -12.93 14.95
CA TYR A 312 4.77 -12.51 15.06
C TYR A 312 3.80 -13.47 14.38
N ALA A 313 4.02 -13.80 13.11
CA ALA A 313 3.11 -14.67 12.37
C ALA A 313 3.00 -16.05 13.04
N LYS A 314 4.13 -16.64 13.40
CA LYS A 314 4.20 -17.95 14.08
C LYS A 314 3.47 -17.94 15.42
N SER A 315 3.72 -16.94 16.27
CA SER A 315 3.05 -16.83 17.57
C SER A 315 1.55 -16.58 17.43
N LEU A 316 1.13 -15.73 16.49
CA LEU A 316 -0.28 -15.47 16.25
C LEU A 316 -1.02 -16.72 15.76
N ILE A 317 -0.44 -17.44 14.78
CA ILE A 317 -1.01 -18.69 14.25
C ILE A 317 -1.09 -19.75 15.34
N ALA A 318 -0.02 -19.92 16.14
CA ALA A 318 0.00 -20.88 17.23
C ALA A 318 -1.02 -20.54 18.33
N TRP A 319 -1.24 -19.25 18.59
CA TRP A 319 -2.30 -18.81 19.48
C TRP A 319 -3.70 -19.16 18.96
N PHE A 320 -3.97 -18.92 17.68
CA PHE A 320 -5.24 -19.31 17.04
C PHE A 320 -5.48 -20.83 17.06
N ARG A 321 -4.40 -21.62 16.90
CA ARG A 321 -4.46 -23.08 16.96
C ARG A 321 -4.53 -23.62 18.39
N ASP A 322 -4.28 -22.79 19.39
CA ASP A 322 -4.17 -23.17 20.81
C ASP A 322 -3.06 -24.19 21.09
N ASP A 323 -1.96 -24.11 20.33
CA ASP A 323 -0.75 -24.94 20.49
C ASP A 323 0.51 -24.13 20.86
N ILE A 324 0.36 -22.81 21.08
CA ILE A 324 1.48 -21.95 21.49
C ILE A 324 2.07 -22.38 22.84
N SER A 325 3.40 -22.48 22.91
CA SER A 325 4.13 -22.84 24.13
C SER A 325 4.55 -21.61 24.95
N ARG A 326 4.90 -21.83 26.22
CA ARG A 326 5.41 -20.75 27.09
C ARG A 326 6.73 -20.19 26.60
N GLU A 327 7.59 -21.03 26.03
CA GLU A 327 8.87 -20.65 25.44
C GLU A 327 8.66 -19.73 24.23
N GLN A 328 7.72 -20.07 23.35
CA GLN A 328 7.37 -19.22 22.20
C GLN A 328 6.82 -17.87 22.64
N VAL A 329 6.01 -17.83 23.71
CA VAL A 329 5.56 -16.57 24.29
C VAL A 329 6.72 -15.76 24.85
N SER A 330 7.66 -16.39 25.56
CA SER A 330 8.85 -15.70 26.06
C SER A 330 9.71 -15.11 24.94
N GLU A 331 9.90 -15.85 23.85
CA GLU A 331 10.63 -15.38 22.66
C GLU A 331 9.92 -14.17 22.03
N TYR A 332 8.59 -14.26 21.88
CA TYR A 332 7.79 -13.16 21.34
C TYR A 332 7.87 -11.91 22.23
N LEU A 333 7.81 -12.05 23.55
CA LEU A 333 7.87 -10.93 24.48
C LEU A 333 9.25 -10.25 24.49
N GLN A 334 10.35 -11.01 24.42
CA GLN A 334 11.70 -10.45 24.31
C GLN A 334 11.87 -9.64 23.01
N MET A 335 11.35 -10.17 21.90
CA MET A 335 11.36 -9.47 20.62
C MET A 335 10.49 -8.20 20.66
N TYR A 336 9.32 -8.26 21.29
CA TYR A 336 8.46 -7.09 21.50
C TYR A 336 9.14 -5.99 22.33
N GLU A 337 9.85 -6.35 23.41
CA GLU A 337 10.57 -5.36 24.25
C GLU A 337 11.59 -4.56 23.43
N LEU A 338 12.29 -5.21 22.50
CA LEU A 338 13.23 -4.53 21.60
C LEU A 338 12.52 -3.54 20.67
N ILE A 339 11.39 -3.95 20.09
CA ILE A 339 10.57 -3.07 19.25
C ILE A 339 10.06 -1.88 20.06
N HIS A 340 9.67 -2.10 21.31
CA HIS A 340 9.24 -1.04 22.22
C HIS A 340 10.35 -0.03 22.50
N LEU A 341 11.60 -0.48 22.64
CA LEU A 341 12.77 0.41 22.80
C LEU A 341 13.09 1.21 21.54
N MET A 342 12.72 0.71 20.36
CA MET A 342 12.86 1.37 19.06
C MET A 342 11.64 2.22 18.68
N PHE A 343 10.74 2.47 19.62
CA PHE A 343 9.63 3.37 19.39
C PHE A 343 10.10 4.81 19.69
N PRO A 344 9.87 5.80 18.79
CA PRO A 344 8.88 5.82 17.71
C PRO A 344 9.41 5.54 16.28
N GLU A 345 10.62 4.99 16.11
CA GLU A 345 11.18 4.71 14.78
C GLU A 345 10.44 3.59 14.00
N VAL A 346 9.62 2.79 14.67
CA VAL A 346 8.81 1.71 14.07
C VAL A 346 7.43 2.22 13.62
N ASP A 347 6.92 1.66 12.52
CA ASP A 347 5.56 1.94 12.04
C ASP A 347 4.50 1.72 13.13
N GLY A 348 3.65 2.72 13.34
CA GLY A 348 2.67 2.74 14.42
C GLY A 348 1.61 1.64 14.31
N LEU A 349 1.23 1.22 13.10
CA LEU A 349 0.24 0.15 12.90
C LEU A 349 0.84 -1.22 13.22
N LEU A 350 2.10 -1.46 12.84
CA LEU A 350 2.82 -2.66 13.26
C LEU A 350 2.94 -2.69 14.79
N TYR A 351 3.36 -1.58 15.39
CA TYR A 351 3.54 -1.46 16.83
C TYR A 351 2.24 -1.75 17.61
N ILE A 352 1.09 -1.21 17.20
CA ILE A 352 -0.21 -1.47 17.85
C ILE A 352 -0.53 -2.96 17.87
N ARG A 353 -0.38 -3.63 16.72
CA ARG A 353 -0.68 -5.04 16.56
C ARG A 353 0.27 -5.93 17.35
N MET A 354 1.56 -5.60 17.37
CA MET A 354 2.52 -6.37 18.15
C MET A 354 2.33 -6.18 19.66
N THR A 355 2.05 -4.95 20.10
CA THR A 355 1.72 -4.64 21.50
C THR A 355 0.48 -5.40 21.96
N ALA A 356 -0.60 -5.37 21.15
CA ALA A 356 -1.83 -6.07 21.49
C ALA A 356 -1.61 -7.59 21.61
N LEU A 357 -0.87 -8.21 20.67
CA LEU A 357 -0.56 -9.63 20.74
C LEU A 357 0.31 -9.96 21.96
N ALA A 358 1.32 -9.13 22.27
CA ALA A 358 2.18 -9.30 23.44
C ALA A 358 1.36 -9.35 24.72
N HIS A 359 0.42 -8.39 24.87
CA HIS A 359 -0.46 -8.33 26.03
C HIS A 359 -1.38 -9.55 26.14
N ILE A 360 -2.00 -9.98 25.04
CA ILE A 360 -2.86 -11.18 25.00
C ILE A 360 -2.10 -12.44 25.41
N LEU A 361 -0.90 -12.63 24.84
CA LEU A 361 -0.06 -13.79 25.12
C LEU A 361 0.47 -13.76 26.57
N ALA A 362 0.94 -12.61 27.04
CA ALA A 362 1.39 -12.43 28.42
C ALA A 362 0.26 -12.72 29.41
N ARG A 363 -0.97 -12.27 29.13
CA ARG A 363 -2.15 -12.59 29.95
C ARG A 363 -2.44 -14.09 29.97
N LYS A 364 -2.43 -14.75 28.81
CA LYS A 364 -2.72 -16.19 28.70
C LYS A 364 -1.76 -17.06 29.52
N PHE A 365 -0.52 -16.64 29.70
CA PHE A 365 0.53 -17.41 30.40
C PHE A 365 0.92 -16.85 31.77
N ASP A 366 0.15 -15.91 32.32
CA ASP A 366 0.42 -15.21 33.58
C ASP A 366 1.82 -14.56 33.63
N MET A 367 2.22 -13.96 32.52
CA MET A 367 3.50 -13.29 32.30
C MET A 367 3.34 -11.77 32.15
N LEU A 368 2.18 -11.21 32.52
CA LEU A 368 1.97 -9.77 32.50
C LEU A 368 2.95 -9.07 33.47
N PRO A 369 3.63 -8.00 33.03
CA PRO A 369 4.43 -7.16 33.92
C PRO A 369 3.60 -6.66 35.09
N GLU A 370 4.19 -6.56 36.27
CA GLU A 370 3.49 -6.18 37.50
C GLU A 370 2.77 -4.82 37.36
N ALA A 371 3.37 -3.89 36.62
CA ALA A 371 2.81 -2.56 36.33
C ALA A 371 1.51 -2.57 35.49
N ILE A 372 1.20 -3.67 34.79
CA ILE A 372 0.05 -3.78 33.87
C ILE A 372 -1.00 -4.76 34.43
N ARG A 373 -0.88 -5.21 35.68
CA ARG A 373 -1.87 -6.11 36.31
C ARG A 373 -3.06 -5.32 36.88
N GLY A 374 -4.23 -5.96 36.97
CA GLY A 374 -5.43 -5.36 37.57
C GLY A 374 -5.92 -4.15 36.78
N GLU A 375 -6.10 -3.00 37.45
CA GLU A 375 -6.48 -1.73 36.79
C GLU A 375 -5.43 -1.25 35.77
N GLY A 376 -4.17 -1.68 35.87
CA GLY A 376 -3.15 -1.38 34.87
C GLY A 376 -3.47 -1.94 33.48
N GLU A 377 -4.18 -3.07 33.43
CA GLU A 377 -4.52 -3.75 32.18
C GLU A 377 -5.52 -2.93 31.35
N ILE A 378 -6.60 -2.46 31.98
CA ILE A 378 -7.62 -1.68 31.29
C ILE A 378 -7.07 -0.33 30.83
N ASN A 379 -6.22 0.30 31.66
CA ASN A 379 -5.53 1.54 31.30
C ASN A 379 -4.60 1.36 30.10
N HIS A 380 -3.96 0.20 29.97
CA HIS A 380 -3.13 -0.12 28.82
C HIS A 380 -3.97 -0.21 27.52
N TRP A 381 -5.15 -0.84 27.58
CA TRP A 381 -6.06 -0.89 26.42
C TRP A 381 -6.61 0.49 26.04
N TYR A 382 -6.95 1.33 27.01
CA TYR A 382 -7.34 2.71 26.77
C TYR A 382 -6.21 3.52 26.10
N TRP A 383 -4.98 3.39 26.60
CA TRP A 383 -3.82 4.04 26.01
C TRP A 383 -3.59 3.57 24.57
N LEU A 384 -3.69 2.26 24.31
CA LEU A 384 -3.49 1.70 22.97
C LEU A 384 -4.60 2.15 21.99
N ALA A 385 -5.83 2.30 22.46
CA ALA A 385 -6.95 2.85 21.69
C ALA A 385 -6.71 4.34 21.33
N ASP A 386 -6.22 5.15 22.26
CA ASP A 386 -5.85 6.54 21.99
C ASP A 386 -4.67 6.65 21.02
N PHE A 387 -3.70 5.75 21.16
CA PHE A 387 -2.58 5.66 20.24
C PHE A 387 -3.05 5.26 18.83
N ALA A 388 -3.94 4.28 18.70
CA ALA A 388 -4.57 3.88 17.44
C ALA A 388 -5.30 5.04 16.75
N ARG A 389 -6.02 5.87 17.51
CA ARG A 389 -6.60 7.12 17.00
C ARG A 389 -5.53 8.05 16.43
N SER A 390 -4.46 8.31 17.17
CA SER A 390 -3.38 9.21 16.70
C SER A 390 -2.66 8.70 15.44
N VAL A 391 -2.51 7.38 15.30
CA VAL A 391 -1.95 6.77 14.09
C VAL A 391 -2.89 6.96 12.91
N ARG A 392 -4.20 6.78 13.12
CA ARG A 392 -5.24 6.97 12.09
C ARG A 392 -5.36 8.42 11.62
N GLU A 393 -5.22 9.40 12.51
CA GLU A 393 -5.20 10.81 12.12
C GLU A 393 -4.01 11.15 11.23
N ARG A 394 -2.82 10.66 11.58
CA ARG A 394 -1.61 10.86 10.77
C ARG A 394 -1.71 10.19 9.41
N ALA A 395 -2.26 8.98 9.39
CA ALA A 395 -2.50 8.18 8.20
C ALA A 395 -3.34 8.88 7.12
N ASN A 396 -4.23 9.82 7.49
CA ASN A 396 -5.00 10.61 6.51
C ASN A 396 -4.12 11.45 5.58
N LEU A 397 -2.84 11.67 5.92
CA LEU A 397 -1.86 12.40 5.12
C LEU A 397 -1.06 11.50 4.16
N TYR A 398 -1.33 10.19 4.17
CA TYR A 398 -0.64 9.18 3.38
C TYR A 398 -1.67 8.47 2.49
N PRO A 399 -2.22 9.16 1.47
CA PRO A 399 -3.23 8.58 0.58
C PRO A 399 -2.76 7.29 -0.13
N GLU A 400 -1.46 7.06 -0.21
CA GLU A 400 -0.84 5.85 -0.77
C GLU A 400 -0.92 4.63 0.15
N TRP A 401 -1.25 4.82 1.43
CA TRP A 401 -1.37 3.73 2.38
C TRP A 401 -2.76 3.08 2.27
N SER A 402 -2.78 1.76 2.05
CA SER A 402 -4.01 0.97 1.93
C SER A 402 -4.87 0.99 3.21
N GLU A 403 -6.19 0.76 3.11
CA GLU A 403 -7.20 0.94 4.17
C GLU A 403 -6.70 0.72 5.61
N ILE A 404 -6.32 1.83 6.28
CA ILE A 404 -5.73 1.83 7.64
C ILE A 404 -6.81 1.62 8.71
N ASN A 405 -8.05 1.96 8.37
CA ASN A 405 -9.21 1.96 9.26
C ASN A 405 -9.38 0.65 10.02
N ASN A 406 -9.16 -0.49 9.36
CA ASN A 406 -9.37 -1.79 10.01
C ASN A 406 -8.18 -2.16 10.90
N ARG A 407 -6.95 -1.96 10.43
CA ARG A 407 -5.72 -2.44 11.09
C ARG A 407 -5.46 -1.85 12.47
N ALA A 408 -6.00 -0.67 12.75
CA ALA A 408 -5.93 -0.01 14.05
C ALA A 408 -6.98 -0.53 15.07
N ASN A 409 -7.98 -1.32 14.65
CA ASN A 409 -9.12 -1.71 15.47
C ASN A 409 -8.81 -2.78 16.53
N VAL A 410 -7.62 -3.39 16.50
CA VAL A 410 -7.25 -4.45 17.44
C VAL A 410 -7.41 -4.00 18.89
N ALA A 411 -6.88 -2.82 19.22
CA ALA A 411 -6.98 -2.27 20.58
C ALA A 411 -8.44 -2.06 21.01
N MET A 412 -9.29 -1.56 20.11
CA MET A 412 -10.70 -1.31 20.40
C MET A 412 -11.48 -2.59 20.69
N PHE A 413 -11.23 -3.66 19.93
CA PHE A 413 -11.90 -4.94 20.16
C PHE A 413 -11.63 -5.45 21.58
N TYR A 414 -10.36 -5.48 22.00
CA TYR A 414 -10.00 -6.00 23.32
C TYR A 414 -10.37 -5.06 24.46
N LEU A 415 -10.37 -3.74 24.25
CA LEU A 415 -10.92 -2.78 25.22
C LEU A 415 -12.41 -3.08 25.49
N ILE A 416 -13.20 -3.26 24.43
CA ILE A 416 -14.63 -3.59 24.50
C ILE A 416 -14.84 -4.90 25.26
N GLU A 417 -14.16 -5.97 24.84
CA GLU A 417 -14.27 -7.29 25.49
C GLU A 417 -13.86 -7.24 26.97
N HIS A 418 -12.82 -6.47 27.31
CA HIS A 418 -12.37 -6.32 28.69
C HIS A 418 -13.41 -5.61 29.56
N GLU A 419 -13.91 -4.44 29.13
CA GLU A 419 -14.92 -3.68 29.87
C GLU A 419 -16.23 -4.48 30.05
N PHE A 420 -16.66 -5.23 29.03
CA PHE A 420 -17.87 -6.04 29.13
C PHE A 420 -17.69 -7.32 29.98
N SER A 421 -16.50 -7.91 30.02
CA SER A 421 -16.25 -9.10 30.85
C SER A 421 -16.08 -8.77 32.34
N VAL A 422 -15.54 -7.60 32.68
CA VAL A 422 -15.32 -7.19 34.08
C VAL A 422 -16.57 -6.60 34.74
N ASN A 423 -17.39 -5.85 33.98
CA ASN A 423 -18.58 -5.18 34.53
C ASN A 423 -19.87 -6.03 34.45
N ALA A 424 -19.83 -7.28 33.98
CA ALA A 424 -21.03 -8.09 33.83
C ALA A 424 -21.80 -8.27 35.16
N GLY A 425 -22.89 -7.50 35.35
CA GLY A 425 -23.84 -7.67 36.46
C GLY A 425 -24.05 -6.46 37.39
N SER A 426 -23.53 -5.26 37.07
CA SER A 426 -23.65 -4.07 37.93
C SER A 426 -24.22 -2.84 37.22
N ASN A 427 -25.55 -2.76 37.10
CA ASN A 427 -26.30 -1.77 36.29
C ASN A 427 -25.79 -0.31 36.23
N GLN A 428 -25.15 0.22 37.29
CA GLN A 428 -24.64 1.59 37.33
C GLN A 428 -23.16 1.73 36.90
N SER A 429 -22.30 0.75 37.23
CA SER A 429 -20.91 0.69 36.73
C SER A 429 -20.88 0.45 35.21
N ASP A 430 -21.86 -0.30 34.73
CA ASP A 430 -21.99 -0.70 33.32
C ASP A 430 -22.27 0.51 32.42
N ALA A 431 -23.00 1.51 32.90
CA ALA A 431 -23.32 2.73 32.14
C ALA A 431 -22.09 3.65 31.97
N ASP A 432 -21.32 3.86 33.04
CA ASP A 432 -20.10 4.68 32.99
C ASP A 432 -19.01 4.01 32.16
N ALA A 433 -18.85 2.69 32.30
CA ALA A 433 -17.94 1.90 31.46
C ALA A 433 -18.32 1.95 29.98
N LEU A 434 -19.61 1.78 29.67
CA LEU A 434 -20.12 1.90 28.31
C LEU A 434 -19.88 3.31 27.74
N GLY A 435 -20.09 4.36 28.55
CA GLY A 435 -19.82 5.75 28.15
C GLY A 435 -18.36 5.97 27.72
N ARG A 436 -17.39 5.49 28.52
CA ARG A 436 -15.96 5.59 28.19
C ARG A 436 -15.58 4.78 26.95
N VAL A 437 -16.12 3.56 26.80
CA VAL A 437 -15.88 2.74 25.61
C VAL A 437 -16.44 3.42 24.35
N MET A 438 -17.66 3.95 24.43
CA MET A 438 -18.30 4.68 23.33
C MET A 438 -17.50 5.92 22.93
N GLU A 439 -16.95 6.66 23.90
CA GLU A 439 -16.06 7.80 23.63
C GLU A 439 -14.83 7.37 22.80
N LYS A 440 -14.22 6.23 23.13
CA LYS A 440 -13.07 5.70 22.37
C LYS A 440 -13.46 5.20 20.99
N VAL A 441 -14.60 4.50 20.85
CA VAL A 441 -15.14 4.07 19.56
C VAL A 441 -15.38 5.27 18.64
N GLU A 442 -16.08 6.28 19.14
CA GLU A 442 -16.42 7.46 18.34
C GLU A 442 -15.22 8.34 18.06
N GLY A 443 -14.29 8.49 19.01
CA GLY A 443 -13.00 9.14 18.75
C GLY A 443 -12.22 8.46 17.63
N LEU A 444 -12.20 7.13 17.60
CA LEU A 444 -11.57 6.40 16.51
C LEU A 444 -12.33 6.56 15.18
N ARG A 445 -13.67 6.60 15.16
CA ARG A 445 -14.46 6.86 13.94
C ARG A 445 -14.23 8.28 13.41
N ALA A 446 -14.30 9.28 14.29
CA ALA A 446 -14.10 10.68 13.96
C ALA A 446 -12.70 10.96 13.39
N SER A 447 -11.67 10.22 13.83
CA SER A 447 -10.32 10.36 13.27
C SER A 447 -10.23 10.10 11.76
N THR A 448 -11.15 9.35 11.16
CA THR A 448 -11.22 9.18 9.68
C THR A 448 -11.65 10.44 8.97
N LEU A 449 -12.43 11.26 9.66
CA LEU A 449 -12.97 12.50 9.16
C LEU A 449 -12.16 13.69 9.69
N SER A 450 -11.01 13.48 10.36
CA SER A 450 -10.32 14.53 11.10
C SER A 450 -9.97 15.74 10.24
N TYR A 451 -9.49 15.52 9.01
CA TYR A 451 -9.25 16.60 8.05
C TYR A 451 -10.54 17.34 7.70
N TRP A 452 -11.59 16.61 7.30
CA TRP A 452 -12.87 17.17 6.87
C TRP A 452 -13.56 17.96 7.98
N LEU A 453 -13.56 17.42 9.20
CA LEU A 453 -14.10 18.09 10.39
C LEU A 453 -13.29 19.35 10.73
N ARG A 454 -11.99 19.37 10.46
CA ARG A 454 -11.13 20.53 10.74
C ARG A 454 -11.31 21.66 9.75
N ILE A 455 -11.58 21.37 8.47
CA ILE A 455 -11.81 22.40 7.44
C ILE A 455 -13.25 22.90 7.35
N ALA A 456 -14.17 22.27 8.09
CA ALA A 456 -15.58 22.61 8.19
C ALA A 456 -15.88 23.19 9.59
N PRO A 457 -15.54 24.46 9.85
CA PRO A 457 -15.72 25.05 11.17
C PRO A 457 -17.20 25.07 11.61
N PRO A 458 -17.48 25.06 12.93
CA PRO A 458 -18.83 25.14 13.48
C PRO A 458 -19.61 26.38 13.04
N ILE A 459 -20.94 26.33 13.10
CA ILE A 459 -21.79 27.47 12.74
C ILE A 459 -21.63 28.61 13.76
N LEU A 460 -21.26 29.79 13.27
CA LEU A 460 -21.14 31.00 14.07
C LEU A 460 -22.51 31.64 14.33
N THR A 461 -22.71 32.10 15.56
CA THR A 461 -23.81 33.04 15.85
C THR A 461 -23.36 34.47 15.52
N PRO A 462 -24.28 35.39 15.16
CA PRO A 462 -23.92 36.79 14.85
C PRO A 462 -23.18 37.50 15.99
N GLN A 463 -23.47 37.13 17.24
CA GLN A 463 -22.81 37.68 18.42
C GLN A 463 -21.38 37.16 18.60
N MET A 464 -21.11 35.90 18.21
CA MET A 464 -19.77 35.33 18.21
C MET A 464 -18.93 35.90 17.07
N GLU A 465 -19.51 36.05 15.88
CA GLU A 465 -18.85 36.62 14.71
C GLU A 465 -18.29 38.02 14.99
N ALA A 466 -19.10 38.90 15.61
CA ALA A 466 -18.66 40.25 15.98
C ALA A 466 -17.51 40.25 17.00
N ARG A 467 -17.45 39.25 17.89
CA ARG A 467 -16.39 39.13 18.92
C ARG A 467 -15.11 38.52 18.38
N LEU A 468 -15.20 37.68 17.35
CA LEU A 468 -14.09 36.91 16.80
C LEU A 468 -13.55 37.47 15.48
N ALA A 469 -14.14 38.50 14.89
CA ALA A 469 -13.82 39.01 13.54
C ALA A 469 -12.32 38.95 13.13
N PRO A 470 -11.34 39.50 13.88
CA PRO A 470 -9.93 39.42 13.49
C PRO A 470 -9.32 38.01 13.63
N LEU A 471 -9.82 37.20 14.57
CA LEU A 471 -9.40 35.81 14.75
C LEU A 471 -10.00 34.90 13.67
N LEU A 472 -11.22 35.18 13.20
CA LEU A 472 -11.88 34.48 12.09
C LEU A 472 -11.20 34.75 10.74
N GLU A 473 -10.69 35.97 10.53
CA GLU A 473 -9.90 36.28 9.33
C GLU A 473 -8.64 35.41 9.27
N LYS A 474 -7.90 35.35 10.39
CA LYS A 474 -6.72 34.49 10.51
C LYS A 474 -7.04 33.01 10.41
N GLU A 475 -8.15 32.56 10.99
CA GLU A 475 -8.63 31.17 10.86
C GLU A 475 -8.90 30.83 9.39
N ASN A 476 -9.63 31.69 8.66
CA ASN A 476 -9.93 31.47 7.26
C ASN A 476 -8.66 31.38 6.39
N GLU A 477 -7.66 32.22 6.68
CA GLU A 477 -6.36 32.16 6.02
C GLU A 477 -5.66 30.83 6.27
N LEU A 478 -5.53 30.42 7.54
CA LEU A 478 -4.90 29.16 7.93
C LEU A 478 -5.65 27.94 7.37
N LEU A 479 -6.99 27.96 7.33
CA LEU A 479 -7.79 26.92 6.68
C LEU A 479 -7.56 26.88 5.16
N GLY A 480 -7.31 28.03 4.53
CA GLY A 480 -6.87 28.12 3.14
C GLY A 480 -5.54 27.40 2.91
N TYR A 481 -4.54 27.69 3.74
CA TYR A 481 -3.23 27.01 3.68
C TYR A 481 -3.35 25.52 3.99
N LEU A 482 -4.17 25.12 4.96
CA LEU A 482 -4.37 23.72 5.31
C LEU A 482 -4.91 22.90 4.13
N ARG A 483 -5.87 23.46 3.38
CA ARG A 483 -6.39 22.83 2.16
C ARG A 483 -5.32 22.72 1.07
N GLY A 484 -4.46 23.72 0.93
CA GLY A 484 -3.31 23.70 0.03
C GLY A 484 -2.29 22.61 0.39
N ALA A 485 -1.89 22.54 1.66
CA ALA A 485 -0.96 21.54 2.17
C ALA A 485 -1.53 20.10 2.01
N TYR A 486 -2.82 19.90 2.30
CA TYR A 486 -3.49 18.62 2.06
C TYR A 486 -3.56 18.28 0.55
N PHE A 487 -3.79 19.25 -0.32
CA PHE A 487 -3.74 19.03 -1.77
C PHE A 487 -2.36 18.53 -2.22
N LEU A 488 -1.26 19.06 -1.65
CA LEU A 488 0.08 18.61 -1.98
C LEU A 488 0.35 17.15 -1.57
N THR A 489 -0.29 16.65 -0.49
CA THR A 489 -0.11 15.24 -0.09
C THR A 489 -0.74 14.26 -1.09
N ILE A 490 -1.86 14.63 -1.71
CA ILE A 490 -2.53 13.84 -2.76
C ILE A 490 -1.99 14.13 -4.16
N TYR A 491 -1.30 15.25 -4.36
CA TYR A 491 -0.88 15.74 -5.68
C TYR A 491 -0.15 14.69 -6.53
N PRO A 492 0.83 13.92 -6.01
CA PRO A 492 1.53 12.92 -6.82
C PRO A 492 0.65 11.77 -7.35
N GLN A 493 -0.54 11.58 -6.76
CA GLN A 493 -1.47 10.51 -7.13
C GLN A 493 -2.58 11.01 -8.06
N LEU A 494 -2.67 12.32 -8.27
CA LEU A 494 -3.65 12.87 -9.18
C LEU A 494 -3.28 12.50 -10.62
N PRO A 495 -4.27 12.24 -11.49
CA PRO A 495 -3.99 12.09 -12.91
C PRO A 495 -3.23 13.31 -13.46
N ARG A 496 -2.26 13.09 -14.36
CA ARG A 496 -1.38 14.15 -14.89
C ARG A 496 -2.10 15.36 -15.50
N HIS A 497 -3.35 15.23 -15.93
CA HIS A 497 -4.14 16.36 -16.41
C HIS A 497 -4.48 17.38 -15.31
N TYR A 498 -4.53 16.98 -14.04
CA TYR A 498 -4.64 17.89 -12.90
C TYR A 498 -3.32 18.63 -12.63
N HIS A 499 -2.17 18.03 -12.98
CA HIS A 499 -0.87 18.66 -12.79
C HIS A 499 -0.71 19.87 -13.72
N ARG A 500 -1.31 19.84 -14.92
CA ARG A 500 -1.29 20.94 -15.90
C ARG A 500 -1.95 22.22 -15.41
N TYR A 501 -3.01 22.11 -14.61
CA TYR A 501 -3.65 23.28 -14.01
C TYR A 501 -2.81 23.85 -12.86
N GLY A 502 -2.05 23.01 -12.15
CA GLY A 502 -1.02 23.44 -11.21
C GLY A 502 0.15 24.17 -11.88
N VAL A 503 0.58 23.75 -13.07
CA VAL A 503 1.64 24.41 -13.84
C VAL A 503 1.28 25.85 -14.25
N ASN A 504 -0.01 26.16 -14.48
CA ASN A 504 -0.45 27.53 -14.77
C ASN A 504 -0.36 28.45 -13.52
N ILE A 505 -0.51 27.88 -12.32
CA ILE A 505 -0.24 28.56 -11.05
C ILE A 505 1.29 28.77 -10.88
N ASN A 506 2.11 27.83 -11.33
CA ASN A 506 3.57 27.93 -11.30
C ASN A 506 4.13 29.00 -12.24
N GLU A 507 3.55 29.18 -13.43
CA GLU A 507 3.90 30.32 -14.30
C GLU A 507 3.60 31.64 -13.58
N MET A 508 2.47 31.74 -12.86
CA MET A 508 2.15 32.93 -12.05
C MET A 508 3.06 33.13 -10.83
N LEU A 509 3.52 32.06 -10.16
CA LEU A 509 4.39 32.13 -8.97
C LEU A 509 5.86 32.37 -9.35
N ALA A 510 6.36 31.70 -10.40
CA ALA A 510 7.70 31.92 -10.95
C ALA A 510 7.87 33.35 -11.49
N LEU A 511 6.83 33.90 -12.14
CA LEU A 511 6.79 35.32 -12.55
C LEU A 511 6.84 36.30 -11.37
N LYS A 512 6.35 35.91 -10.19
CA LYS A 512 6.34 36.77 -8.99
C LYS A 512 7.61 36.68 -8.15
N GLN A 513 8.33 35.56 -8.14
CA GLN A 513 9.40 35.32 -7.17
C GLN A 513 10.76 34.89 -7.76
N GLY A 514 10.89 34.69 -9.08
CA GLY A 514 12.18 34.31 -9.68
C GLY A 514 12.69 32.94 -9.25
N LEU A 515 11.82 32.09 -8.73
CA LEU A 515 12.10 30.72 -8.33
C LEU A 515 11.71 29.74 -9.44
N ASP A 516 12.43 28.61 -9.49
CA ASP A 516 12.10 27.45 -10.31
C ASP A 516 10.73 26.92 -9.89
N GLY A 517 9.71 27.07 -10.75
CA GLY A 517 8.29 26.87 -10.44
C GLY A 517 7.89 25.42 -10.10
N THR A 518 8.84 24.51 -9.96
CA THR A 518 8.64 23.10 -9.58
C THR A 518 9.13 22.76 -8.18
N LYS A 519 9.94 23.63 -7.53
CA LYS A 519 10.43 23.40 -6.16
C LYS A 519 9.29 23.62 -5.16
N GLY A 520 8.90 22.55 -4.44
CA GLY A 520 7.89 22.57 -3.38
C GLY A 520 6.56 21.87 -3.71
N LEU A 521 6.42 21.26 -4.89
CA LEU A 521 5.23 20.48 -5.27
C LEU A 521 5.43 18.98 -5.04
N ASP A 522 5.69 18.61 -3.80
CA ASP A 522 5.88 17.22 -3.39
C ASP A 522 5.11 16.92 -2.10
N ALA A 523 4.82 15.63 -1.89
CA ALA A 523 4.01 15.19 -0.78
C ALA A 523 4.70 15.40 0.59
N ASP A 524 6.02 15.47 0.65
CA ASP A 524 6.76 15.64 1.91
C ASP A 524 6.69 17.10 2.37
N THR A 525 6.81 18.05 1.43
CA THR A 525 6.52 19.47 1.65
C THR A 525 5.10 19.64 2.16
N GLY A 526 4.10 19.06 1.47
CA GLY A 526 2.70 19.10 1.91
C GLY A 526 2.47 18.55 3.32
N ARG A 527 3.10 17.42 3.67
CA ARG A 527 3.02 16.81 5.01
C ARG A 527 3.65 17.70 6.09
N THR A 528 4.73 18.40 5.76
CA THR A 528 5.43 19.29 6.69
C THR A 528 4.59 20.54 6.96
N GLU A 529 4.15 21.23 5.91
CA GLU A 529 3.28 22.41 6.01
C GLU A 529 1.98 22.07 6.74
N PHE A 530 1.36 20.92 6.44
CA PHE A 530 0.13 20.50 7.11
C PHE A 530 0.30 20.46 8.63
N LYS A 531 1.40 19.88 9.14
CA LYS A 531 1.66 19.78 10.58
C LYS A 531 1.89 21.14 11.23
N GLU A 532 2.58 22.04 10.54
CA GLU A 532 2.83 23.39 11.03
C GLU A 532 1.54 24.21 11.10
N ILE A 533 0.72 24.17 10.04
CA ILE A 533 -0.56 24.88 9.98
C ILE A 533 -1.54 24.34 11.03
N VAL A 534 -1.59 23.02 11.25
CA VAL A 534 -2.40 22.44 12.33
C VAL A 534 -1.98 22.97 13.70
N LYS A 535 -0.68 23.06 13.97
CA LYS A 535 -0.15 23.61 15.23
C LYS A 535 -0.52 25.09 15.39
N GLU A 536 -0.49 25.87 14.31
CA GLU A 536 -0.91 27.27 14.33
C GLU A 536 -2.42 27.45 14.54
N LEU A 537 -3.24 26.61 13.91
CA LEU A 537 -4.68 26.57 14.12
C LEU A 537 -5.01 26.21 15.57
N ASP A 538 -4.38 25.19 16.14
CA ASP A 538 -4.60 24.81 17.54
C ASP A 538 -4.22 25.97 18.49
N ALA A 539 -3.10 26.65 18.24
CA ALA A 539 -2.71 27.83 19.01
C ALA A 539 -3.69 29.00 18.86
N LEU A 540 -4.28 29.18 17.68
CA LEU A 540 -5.33 30.17 17.44
C LEU A 540 -6.61 29.83 18.20
N TYR A 541 -7.05 28.57 18.16
CA TYR A 541 -8.24 28.12 18.90
C TYR A 541 -8.05 28.24 20.41
N GLN A 542 -6.85 27.97 20.93
CA GLN A 542 -6.53 28.24 22.34
C GLN A 542 -6.68 29.74 22.69
N GLN A 543 -6.34 30.66 21.79
CA GLN A 543 -6.60 32.09 22.00
C GLN A 543 -8.09 32.42 21.95
N MET A 544 -8.83 31.77 21.04
CA MET A 544 -10.29 31.93 20.94
C MET A 544 -11.04 31.44 22.18
N MET A 545 -10.46 30.55 23.00
CA MET A 545 -11.10 30.06 24.24
C MET A 545 -11.48 31.18 25.20
N GLU A 546 -10.73 32.27 25.25
CA GLU A 546 -11.02 33.41 26.13
C GLU A 546 -12.25 34.21 25.69
N VAL A 547 -12.58 34.15 24.40
CA VAL A 547 -13.60 35.01 23.77
C VAL A 547 -14.85 34.21 23.37
N ALA A 548 -14.68 32.99 22.87
CA ALA A 548 -15.75 32.10 22.46
C ALA A 548 -15.38 30.64 22.82
N PRO A 549 -15.42 30.29 24.12
CA PRO A 549 -14.99 28.98 24.60
C PRO A 549 -15.75 27.82 23.95
N GLU A 550 -17.05 27.99 23.67
CA GLU A 550 -17.87 26.96 23.02
C GLU A 550 -17.42 26.69 21.58
N TYR A 551 -17.12 27.74 20.79
CA TYR A 551 -16.63 27.60 19.41
C TYR A 551 -15.22 27.00 19.39
N ALA A 552 -14.32 27.55 20.21
CA ALA A 552 -12.94 27.11 20.29
C ALA A 552 -12.82 25.64 20.76
N ALA A 553 -13.62 25.24 21.76
CA ALA A 553 -13.68 23.85 22.21
C ALA A 553 -14.13 22.90 21.10
N LYS A 554 -15.11 23.30 20.29
CA LYS A 554 -15.55 22.54 19.11
C LYS A 554 -14.47 22.46 18.03
N CYS A 555 -13.73 23.53 17.77
CA CYS A 555 -12.63 23.49 16.80
C CYS A 555 -11.43 22.64 17.27
N LEU A 556 -11.13 22.65 18.58
CA LEU A 556 -10.06 21.84 19.20
C LEU A 556 -10.44 20.37 19.32
N SER A 557 -11.72 20.07 19.53
CA SER A 557 -12.27 18.70 19.58
C SER A 557 -13.52 18.55 18.71
N PRO A 558 -13.39 18.59 17.37
CA PRO A 558 -14.54 18.52 16.45
C PRO A 558 -15.36 17.24 16.60
N GLN A 559 -14.71 16.19 17.09
CA GLN A 559 -15.31 14.88 17.37
C GLN A 559 -16.30 14.89 18.54
N ALA A 560 -16.19 15.84 19.49
CA ALA A 560 -17.14 15.93 20.60
C ALA A 560 -18.56 16.30 20.14
N GLU A 561 -18.68 17.08 19.06
CA GLU A 561 -19.97 17.49 18.48
C GLU A 561 -20.67 16.33 17.76
N LEU A 562 -19.91 15.40 17.16
CA LEU A 562 -20.46 14.18 16.57
C LEU A 562 -21.17 13.33 17.63
N ASN A 563 -20.62 13.25 18.84
CA ASN A 563 -21.19 12.52 19.96
C ASN A 563 -22.50 13.16 20.46
N GLU A 564 -22.56 14.49 20.54
CA GLU A 564 -23.78 15.22 20.91
C GLU A 564 -24.88 15.03 19.86
N LEU A 565 -24.53 15.15 18.57
CA LEU A 565 -25.47 14.94 17.46
C LEU A 565 -26.01 13.51 17.43
N LEU A 566 -25.14 12.51 17.60
CA LEU A 566 -25.54 11.11 17.64
C LEU A 566 -26.42 10.80 18.87
N ALA A 567 -26.10 11.37 20.04
CA ALA A 567 -26.91 11.23 21.25
C ALA A 567 -28.32 11.81 21.06
N THR A 568 -28.47 12.96 20.39
CA THR A 568 -29.79 13.54 20.08
C THR A 568 -30.57 12.82 18.98
N SER A 569 -29.91 12.02 18.14
CA SER A 569 -30.57 11.24 17.07
C SER A 569 -31.09 9.87 17.52
N LEU A 570 -30.63 9.40 18.70
CA LEU A 570 -31.02 8.14 19.33
C LEU A 570 -32.00 8.32 20.50
N SER A 571 -32.31 9.57 20.87
CA SER A 571 -33.41 9.97 21.76
C SER A 571 -34.66 10.29 20.95
#